data_AF-A0A183H1E2-F1
#
_entry.id   AF-A0A183H1E2-F1
#
_cell.length_a   1.000
_cell.length_b   1.000
_cell.length_c   1.000
_cell.angle_alpha   90.00
_cell.angle_beta   90.00
_cell.angle_gamma   90.00
#
_symmetry.space_group_name_H-M   'P 1'
#
loop_
_entity.id
_entity.type
_entity.pdbx_description
1 polymer ?
#
loop_
_entity_poly.entity_id
_entity_poly.type
_entity_poly.pdbx_seq_one_letter_code
_entity_poly.pdbx_strand_id
1 'polypeptide(L)'
;MSHIPAGTSTANVLHWAQMVNSHKIQMYDYGSVKKNMMHYNMSTPPLYNLSLINVPVYLYSGENDWIADKRDIQAINFDLLLLHQKFTLSIISFN
;
A
#
# COMPACT_ATOMS: atom_id res chain seq x y z
N MET A 1 -6.54 -2.61 -25.42
CA MET A 1 -5.89 -1.68 -24.47
C MET A 1 -6.35 -0.24 -24.75
N SER A 2 -7.65 0.08 -24.57
CA SER A 2 -8.20 1.43 -24.82
C SER A 2 -8.61 2.16 -23.53
N HIS A 3 -8.76 1.42 -22.43
CA HIS A 3 -9.33 1.93 -21.18
C HIS A 3 -8.30 2.08 -20.04
N ILE A 4 -7.02 1.78 -20.30
CA ILE A 4 -5.97 1.78 -19.28
C ILE A 4 -4.74 2.52 -19.84
N PRO A 5 -4.19 3.52 -19.13
CA PRO A 5 -4.68 4.06 -17.86
C PRO A 5 -5.89 4.99 -18.03
N ALA A 6 -6.78 5.02 -17.02
CA ALA A 6 -7.92 5.95 -16.95
C ALA A 6 -7.56 7.33 -16.38
N GLY A 7 -6.27 7.59 -16.14
CA GLY A 7 -5.75 8.80 -15.53
C GLY A 7 -5.67 8.76 -13.99
N THR A 8 -4.74 9.54 -13.43
CA THR A 8 -4.59 9.77 -11.98
C THR A 8 -3.91 11.12 -11.75
N SER A 9 -3.89 11.64 -10.52
CA SER A 9 -3.23 12.90 -10.20
C SER A 9 -1.71 12.74 -10.03
N THR A 10 -0.95 13.81 -10.29
CA THR A 10 0.49 13.85 -10.03
C THR A 10 0.81 13.66 -8.55
N ALA A 11 -0.06 14.16 -7.65
CA ALA A 11 0.05 13.95 -6.21
C ALA A 11 -0.05 12.46 -5.84
N ASN A 12 -0.93 11.69 -6.48
CA ASN A 12 -1.04 10.26 -6.24
C ASN A 12 0.23 9.51 -6.67
N VAL A 13 0.79 9.84 -7.86
CA VAL A 13 2.05 9.24 -8.32
C VAL A 13 3.21 9.57 -7.37
N LEU A 14 3.30 10.83 -6.92
CA LEU A 14 4.31 11.24 -5.94
C LEU A 14 4.14 10.52 -4.59
N HIS A 15 2.90 10.29 -4.17
CA HIS A 15 2.61 9.56 -2.94
C HIS A 15 3.13 8.11 -2.99
N TRP A 16 2.95 7.43 -4.12
CA TRP A 16 3.53 6.11 -4.34
C TRP A 16 5.07 6.14 -4.21
N ALA A 17 5.72 7.13 -4.81
CA ALA A 17 7.18 7.29 -4.68
C ALA A 17 7.61 7.55 -3.22
N GLN A 18 6.82 8.30 -2.44
CA GLN A 18 7.08 8.51 -1.01
C GLN A 18 7.01 7.19 -0.23
N MET A 19 6.02 6.34 -0.50
CA MET A 19 5.90 5.04 0.17
C MET A 19 7.07 4.12 -0.16
N VAL A 20 7.46 4.04 -1.44
CA VAL A 20 8.63 3.26 -1.90
C VAL A 20 9.91 3.74 -1.20
N ASN A 21 10.14 5.06 -1.15
CA ASN A 21 11.36 5.60 -0.55
C ASN A 21 11.38 5.44 1.00
N SER A 22 10.24 5.66 1.65
CA SER A 22 10.16 5.65 3.11
C SER A 22 9.97 4.26 3.72
N HIS A 23 9.57 3.27 2.92
CA HIS A 23 9.16 1.93 3.36
C HIS A 23 8.06 1.97 4.43
N LYS A 24 7.18 2.98 4.35
CA LYS A 24 6.10 3.22 5.33
C LYS A 24 4.75 3.30 4.63
N ILE A 25 3.77 2.63 5.20
CA ILE A 25 2.36 2.77 4.86
C ILE A 25 1.82 3.96 5.68
N GLN A 26 1.96 5.16 5.12
CA GLN A 26 1.65 6.43 5.79
C GLN A 26 0.88 7.38 4.87
N MET A 27 0.29 8.41 5.45
CA MET A 27 -0.35 9.49 4.71
C MET A 27 0.66 10.30 3.86
N TYR A 28 0.14 11.14 2.96
CA TYR A 28 0.95 11.96 2.05
C TYR A 28 1.89 12.92 2.79
N ASP A 29 3.18 12.92 2.43
CA ASP A 29 4.10 13.92 2.94
C ASP A 29 4.01 15.21 2.12
N TYR A 30 3.58 16.31 2.73
CA TYR A 30 3.50 17.60 2.07
C TYR A 30 4.86 18.30 1.91
N GLY A 31 5.95 17.65 2.33
CA GLY A 31 7.33 18.08 2.13
C GLY A 31 7.80 19.16 3.10
N SER A 32 7.01 19.50 4.12
CA SER A 32 7.45 20.35 5.23
C SER A 32 6.62 20.15 6.49
N VAL A 33 7.26 20.36 7.64
CA VAL A 33 6.61 20.29 8.97
C VAL A 33 5.39 21.22 9.04
N LYS A 34 5.50 22.44 8.52
CA LYS A 34 4.38 23.40 8.50
C LYS A 34 3.19 22.85 7.73
N LYS A 35 3.41 22.25 6.56
CA LYS A 35 2.31 21.70 5.74
C LYS A 35 1.72 20.45 6.37
N ASN A 36 2.54 19.52 6.85
CA ASN A 36 2.06 18.35 7.57
C ASN A 36 1.24 18.75 8.81
N MET A 37 1.67 19.77 9.54
CA MET A 37 0.90 20.31 10.68
C MET A 37 -0.45 20.87 10.25
N MET A 38 -0.51 21.63 9.15
CA MET A 38 -1.78 22.15 8.62
C MET A 38 -2.75 21.04 8.20
N HIS A 39 -2.25 19.90 7.71
CA HIS A 39 -3.10 18.80 7.22
C HIS A 39 -3.44 17.76 8.28
N TYR A 40 -2.53 17.46 9.20
CA TYR A 40 -2.63 16.33 10.13
C TYR A 40 -2.58 16.72 11.59
N ASN A 41 -2.32 18.00 11.90
CA ASN A 41 -1.97 18.44 13.24
C ASN A 41 -0.77 17.65 13.84
N MET A 42 0.12 17.19 12.95
CA MET A 42 1.33 16.42 13.27
C MET A 42 2.48 16.89 12.38
N SER A 43 3.71 16.86 12.91
CA SER A 43 4.90 17.28 12.16
C SER A 43 5.31 16.32 11.05
N THR A 44 4.91 15.05 11.18
CA THR A 44 5.17 13.96 10.22
C THR A 44 3.87 13.30 9.79
N PRO A 45 3.81 12.71 8.58
CA PRO A 45 2.61 12.01 8.13
C PRO A 45 2.27 10.83 9.07
N PRO A 46 1.01 10.69 9.49
CA PRO A 46 0.59 9.54 10.30
C PRO A 46 0.74 8.21 9.54
N LEU A 47 1.13 7.15 10.26
CA LEU A 47 1.08 5.79 9.74
C LEU A 47 -0.36 5.28 9.71
N TYR A 48 -0.70 4.48 8.70
CA TYR A 48 -1.96 3.75 8.69
C TYR A 48 -1.87 2.54 9.62
N ASN A 49 -2.73 2.50 10.64
CA ASN A 49 -2.80 1.37 11.57
C ASN A 49 -3.68 0.26 10.99
N LEU A 50 -3.05 -0.77 10.40
CA LEU A 50 -3.75 -1.90 9.80
C LEU A 50 -4.61 -2.69 10.82
N SER A 51 -4.27 -2.62 12.11
CA SER A 51 -5.06 -3.23 13.21
C SER A 51 -6.47 -2.68 13.34
N LEU A 52 -6.74 -1.51 12.74
CA LEU A 52 -8.08 -0.91 12.72
C LEU A 52 -8.96 -1.46 11.60
N ILE A 53 -8.42 -2.26 10.68
CA ILE A 53 -9.18 -2.93 9.64
C ILE A 53 -9.86 -4.14 10.27
N ASN A 54 -11.09 -3.93 10.73
CA ASN A 54 -11.91 -4.90 11.45
C ASN A 54 -12.90 -5.67 10.55
N VAL A 55 -12.62 -5.74 9.26
CA VAL A 55 -13.42 -6.48 8.28
C VAL A 55 -12.67 -7.73 7.84
N PRO A 56 -13.38 -8.83 7.54
CA PRO A 56 -12.84 -10.00 6.85
C PRO A 56 -11.99 -9.65 5.62
N VAL A 57 -10.71 -10.04 5.62
CA VAL A 57 -9.82 -9.84 4.46
C VAL A 57 -9.40 -11.19 3.87
N TYR A 58 -9.45 -11.27 2.55
CA TYR A 58 -8.82 -12.33 1.76
C TYR A 58 -7.68 -11.72 0.96
N LEU A 59 -6.47 -12.26 1.10
CA LEU A 59 -5.28 -11.77 0.39
C LEU A 59 -4.89 -12.76 -0.71
N TYR A 60 -4.82 -12.28 -1.94
CA TYR A 60 -4.26 -13.00 -3.09
C TYR A 60 -2.99 -12.30 -3.54
N SER A 61 -1.89 -13.03 -3.67
CA SER A 61 -0.59 -12.51 -4.11
C SER A 61 -0.02 -13.38 -5.22
N GLY A 62 0.61 -12.77 -6.22
CA GLY A 62 1.30 -13.47 -7.30
C GLY A 62 2.80 -13.57 -7.02
N GLU A 63 3.43 -14.70 -7.35
CA GLU A 63 4.87 -14.86 -7.12
C GLU A 63 5.73 -13.94 -8.00
N ASN A 64 5.22 -13.56 -9.16
CA ASN A 64 5.90 -12.71 -10.14
C ASN A 64 5.30 -11.29 -10.20
N ASP A 65 4.64 -10.84 -9.12
CA ASP A 65 4.11 -9.48 -9.06
C ASP A 65 5.24 -8.47 -8.82
N TRP A 66 5.46 -7.60 -9.80
CA TRP A 66 6.44 -6.52 -9.78
C TRP A 66 6.06 -5.30 -8.93
N ILE A 67 4.78 -5.13 -8.59
CA ILE A 67 4.28 -3.97 -7.82
C ILE A 67 4.02 -4.37 -6.37
N ALA A 68 3.38 -5.52 -6.14
CA ALA A 68 3.17 -6.08 -4.81
C ALA A 68 4.10 -7.28 -4.59
N ASP A 69 5.40 -7.01 -4.57
CA ASP A 69 6.41 -8.07 -4.59
C ASP A 69 6.41 -8.90 -3.29
N LYS A 70 6.96 -10.11 -3.38
CA LYS A 70 6.95 -11.08 -2.27
C LYS A 70 7.53 -10.51 -0.98
N ARG A 71 8.52 -9.62 -1.05
CA ARG A 71 9.14 -8.97 0.11
C ARG A 71 8.18 -8.01 0.78
N ASP A 72 7.43 -7.23 0.00
CA ASP A 72 6.40 -6.34 0.55
C ASP A 72 5.28 -7.14 1.22
N ILE A 73 4.84 -8.23 0.59
CA ILE A 73 3.84 -9.16 1.15
C ILE A 73 4.34 -9.90 2.40
N GLN A 74 5.65 -9.98 2.62
CA GLN A 74 6.24 -10.53 3.83
C GLN A 74 6.50 -9.47 4.90
N ALA A 75 6.83 -8.24 4.50
CA ALA A 75 7.10 -7.13 5.40
C ALA A 75 5.84 -6.58 6.07
N ILE A 76 4.69 -6.67 5.40
CA ILE A 76 3.41 -6.30 5.99
C ILE A 76 3.04 -7.31 7.07
N ASN A 77 2.88 -6.82 8.31
CA ASN A 77 2.34 -7.63 9.40
C ASN A 77 0.84 -7.83 9.22
N PHE A 78 0.53 -8.85 8.44
CA PHE A 78 -0.80 -9.30 8.11
C PHE A 78 -1.57 -9.87 9.32
N ASP A 79 -0.90 -10.20 10.43
CA ASP A 79 -1.58 -10.60 11.67
C ASP A 79 -2.37 -9.44 12.30
N LEU A 80 -2.08 -8.20 11.90
CA LEU A 80 -2.88 -7.04 12.28
C LEU A 80 -4.19 -6.95 11.51
N LEU A 81 -4.39 -7.76 10.46
CA LEU A 81 -5.63 -7.80 9.70
C LEU A 81 -6.48 -8.98 10.20
N LEU A 82 -7.80 -8.84 10.17
CA LEU A 82 -8.71 -9.99 10.30
C LEU A 82 -8.68 -10.85 9.03
N LEU A 83 -7.51 -11.43 8.74
CA LEU A 83 -7.31 -12.32 7.61
C LEU A 83 -8.04 -13.63 7.84
N HIS A 84 -9.02 -13.91 6.99
CA HIS A 84 -9.62 -15.23 6.96
C HIS A 84 -8.73 -16.22 6.22
N GLN A 85 -8.19 -15.85 5.06
CA GLN A 85 -7.31 -16.71 4.26
C GLN A 85 -6.30 -15.91 3.43
N LYS A 86 -5.11 -16.48 3.25
CA LYS A 86 -4.03 -15.97 2.39
C LYS A 86 -3.74 -16.99 1.30
N PHE A 87 -3.74 -16.55 0.05
CA PHE A 87 -3.46 -17.34 -1.14
C PHE A 87 -2.25 -16.77 -1.90
N THR A 88 -1.34 -17.64 -2.30
CA THR A 88 -0.24 -17.30 -3.21
C THR A 88 -0.43 -18.08 -4.49
N LEU A 89 -0.57 -17.36 -5.60
CA LEU A 89 -0.76 -17.93 -6.92
C LEU A 89 0.60 -18.00 -7.62
N SER A 90 1.09 -19.22 -7.80
CA SER A 90 2.16 -19.53 -8.74
C SER A 90 1.55 -19.64 -10.14
N ILE A 91 2.22 -19.10 -11.15
CA ILE A 91 1.78 -19.26 -12.55
C ILE A 91 2.05 -20.71 -12.95
N ILE A 92 1.13 -21.61 -12.60
CA ILE A 92 0.94 -22.85 -13.36
C ILE A 92 0.04 -22.41 -14.52
N SER A 93 0.56 -22.50 -15.74
CA SER A 93 -0.15 -22.14 -16.97
C SER A 93 -1.63 -22.53 -16.88
N PHE A 94 -2.53 -21.57 -17.08
CA PHE A 94 -3.90 -21.90 -17.45
C PHE A 94 -3.79 -22.65 -18.80
N ASN A 95 -3.87 -23.97 -18.75
CA ASN A 95 -4.12 -24.82 -19.92
C ASN A 95 -5.61 -24.82 -20.23
#